data_AF-A0A225UB32-F1
#
_entry.id   AF-A0A225UB32-F1
#
_cell.length_a   1.000
_cell.length_b   1.000
_cell.length_c   1.000
_cell.angle_alpha   90.00
_cell.angle_beta   90.00
_cell.angle_gamma   90.00
#
_symmetry.space_group_name_H-M   'P 1'
#
loop_
_entity.id
_entity.type
_entity.pdbx_description
1 polymer ?
#
loop_
_entity_poly.entity_id
_entity_poly.type
_entity_poly.pdbx_seq_one_letter_code
_entity_poly.pdbx_strand_id
1 'polypeptide(L)'
;MSSDTKAPPPEINMKDPKARAELYMDSHGIKELFEGLGTLLLYHRPANPREFLAQHLDEMRKAKQEQNHVPFFDEQDLKAMFAAFDIREQGYITSVQYDQGSVPNRL
;
A
#
# COMPACT_ATOMS: atom_id res chain seq x y z
N MET A 1 -17.59 22.46 -26.55
CA MET A 1 -16.47 21.50 -26.69
C MET A 1 -15.23 22.23 -26.19
N SER A 2 -14.88 22.07 -24.90
CA SER A 2 -13.68 22.67 -24.32
C SER A 2 -12.62 21.58 -24.21
N SER A 3 -11.60 21.69 -25.05
CA SER A 3 -10.39 20.88 -25.00
C SER A 3 -9.51 21.43 -23.88
N ASP A 4 -9.63 20.85 -22.69
CA ASP A 4 -8.63 21.00 -21.62
C ASP A 4 -7.30 20.49 -22.12
N THR A 5 -6.47 21.42 -22.59
CA THR A 5 -5.10 21.14 -22.99
C THR A 5 -4.27 21.14 -21.71
N LYS A 6 -4.29 20.01 -20.99
CA LYS A 6 -3.41 19.80 -19.84
C LYS A 6 -1.98 19.91 -20.37
N ALA A 7 -1.23 20.90 -19.87
CA ALA A 7 0.17 21.09 -20.21
C ALA A 7 0.92 19.74 -20.09
N PRO A 8 1.86 19.44 -21.00
CA PRO A 8 2.66 18.23 -20.89
C PRO A 8 3.31 18.19 -19.50
N PRO A 9 3.43 17.00 -18.87
CA PRO A 9 4.12 16.87 -17.60
C PRO A 9 5.49 17.53 -17.72
N PRO A 10 5.95 18.32 -16.72
CA PRO A 10 7.27 18.91 -16.77
C PRO A 10 8.30 17.79 -17.02
N GLU A 11 9.17 17.98 -18.02
CA GLU A 11 10.25 17.03 -18.27
C GLU A 11 11.01 16.82 -16.97
N ILE A 12 11.02 15.57 -16.48
CA ILE A 12 11.74 15.24 -15.24
C ILE A 12 13.21 15.52 -15.49
N ASN A 13 13.73 16.58 -14.85
CA ASN A 13 15.14 16.91 -14.94
C ASN A 13 15.96 15.85 -14.19
N MET A 14 16.39 14.81 -14.90
CA MET A 14 17.16 13.69 -14.31
C MET A 14 18.54 14.12 -13.78
N LYS A 15 18.98 15.36 -13.98
CA LYS A 15 20.20 15.90 -13.38
C LYS A 15 19.95 16.49 -11.98
N ASP A 16 18.71 16.79 -11.62
CA ASP A 16 18.34 17.25 -10.29
C ASP A 16 18.32 16.06 -9.29
N PRO A 17 19.11 16.10 -8.20
CA PRO A 17 19.06 15.10 -7.15
C PRO A 17 17.67 14.90 -6.54
N LYS A 18 16.87 15.98 -6.40
CA LYS A 18 15.52 15.90 -5.81
C LYS A 18 14.58 15.13 -6.73
N ALA A 19 14.52 15.50 -8.01
CA ALA A 19 13.68 14.82 -9.00
C ALA A 19 14.00 13.31 -9.11
N ARG A 20 15.29 12.94 -9.01
CA ARG A 20 15.69 11.52 -8.98
C ARG A 20 15.22 10.79 -7.71
N ALA A 21 15.31 11.45 -6.55
CA ALA A 21 14.85 10.86 -5.30
C ALA A 21 13.33 10.65 -5.31
N GLU A 22 12.56 11.64 -5.79
CA GLU A 22 11.10 11.53 -5.92
C GLU A 22 10.72 10.37 -6.85
N LEU A 23 11.34 10.28 -8.03
CA LEU A 23 11.09 9.16 -8.95
C LEU A 23 11.44 7.80 -8.33
N TYR A 24 12.55 7.72 -7.58
CA TYR A 24 12.93 6.48 -6.90
C TYR A 24 11.91 6.09 -5.84
N MET A 25 11.44 7.05 -5.04
CA MET A 25 10.43 6.82 -4.01
C MET A 25 9.12 6.31 -4.61
N ASP A 26 8.65 6.94 -5.69
CA ASP A 26 7.40 6.58 -6.34
C ASP A 26 7.50 5.22 -7.06
N SER A 27 8.61 4.96 -7.76
CA SER A 27 8.82 3.69 -8.49
C SER A 27 9.00 2.47 -7.58
N HIS A 28 9.33 2.67 -6.30
CA HIS A 28 9.57 1.59 -5.35
C HIS A 28 8.56 1.55 -4.19
N GLY A 29 7.49 2.36 -4.24
CA GLY A 29 6.45 2.39 -3.21
C GLY A 29 6.99 2.75 -1.82
N ILE A 30 8.00 3.63 -1.75
CA ILE A 30 8.69 3.94 -0.50
C ILE A 30 7.77 4.71 0.45
N LYS A 31 6.86 5.55 -0.06
CA LYS A 31 5.95 6.33 0.78
C LYS A 31 4.98 5.40 1.52
N GLU A 32 4.37 4.48 0.79
CA GLU A 32 3.43 3.48 1.26
C GLU A 32 4.09 2.53 2.26
N LEU A 33 5.34 2.13 2.01
CA LEU A 33 6.13 1.36 2.96
C LEU A 33 6.25 2.10 4.30
N PHE A 34 6.64 3.39 4.28
CA PHE A 34 6.79 4.17 5.51
C PHE A 34 5.46 4.40 6.23
N GLU A 35 4.35 4.56 5.50
CA GLU A 35 3.00 4.64 6.09
C GLU A 35 2.63 3.34 6.82
N GLY A 36 2.89 2.18 6.21
CA GLY A 36 2.68 0.87 6.84
C GLY A 36 3.53 0.68 8.10
N LEU A 37 4.84 0.96 8.02
CA LEU A 37 5.74 0.87 9.18
C LEU A 37 5.29 1.83 10.31
N GLY A 38 4.86 3.03 9.97
CA GLY A 38 4.32 4.01 10.93
C GLY A 38 3.06 3.50 11.63
N THR A 39 2.16 2.88 10.86
CA THR A 39 0.93 2.26 11.38
C THR A 39 1.24 1.14 12.37
N LEU A 40 2.17 0.25 12.03
CA LEU A 40 2.61 -0.85 12.90
C LEU A 40 3.18 -0.32 14.23
N LEU A 41 3.98 0.74 14.20
CA LEU A 41 4.52 1.37 15.42
C LEU A 41 3.42 1.96 16.30
N LEU A 42 2.46 2.67 15.71
CA LEU A 42 1.38 3.31 16.44
C LEU A 42 0.43 2.29 17.09
N TYR A 43 0.18 1.19 16.38
CA TYR A 43 -0.68 0.10 16.84
C TYR A 43 0.00 -0.75 17.93
N HIS A 44 1.19 -1.30 17.65
CA HIS A 44 1.84 -2.26 18.55
C HIS A 44 2.60 -1.60 19.71
N ARG A 45 3.05 -0.34 19.55
CA ARG A 45 3.86 0.41 20.53
C ARG A 45 4.96 -0.44 21.18
N PRO A 46 5.83 -1.08 20.38
CA PRO A 46 6.83 -2.00 20.90
C PRO A 46 7.85 -1.28 21.80
N ALA A 47 8.36 -2.00 22.80
CA ALA A 47 9.40 -1.48 23.70
C ALA A 47 10.71 -1.13 22.97
N ASN A 48 11.01 -1.82 21.87
CA ASN A 48 12.17 -1.56 21.02
C ASN A 48 11.73 -1.35 19.54
N PRO A 49 11.35 -0.12 19.15
CA PRO A 49 10.83 0.18 17.81
C PRO A 49 11.78 -0.17 16.67
N ARG A 50 13.09 0.03 16.86
CA ARG A 50 14.09 -0.22 15.82
C ARG A 50 14.21 -1.72 15.53
N GLU A 51 14.29 -2.53 16.57
CA GLU A 51 14.39 -3.98 16.43
C GLU A 51 13.12 -4.57 15.80
N PHE A 52 11.96 -4.12 16.28
CA PHE A 52 10.65 -4.52 15.73
C PHE A 52 10.55 -4.24 14.21
N LEU A 53 10.88 -3.02 13.78
CA LEU A 53 10.84 -2.68 12.35
C LEU A 53 11.90 -3.44 11.53
N ALA A 54 13.09 -3.68 12.10
CA ALA A 54 14.14 -4.42 11.42
C ALA A 54 13.74 -5.88 11.14
N GLN A 55 13.07 -6.52 12.10
CA GLN A 55 12.52 -7.87 11.95
C GLN A 55 11.43 -7.90 10.87
N HIS A 56 10.48 -6.98 10.92
CA HIS A 56 9.40 -6.91 9.93
C HIS A 56 9.95 -6.71 8.50
N LEU A 57 10.92 -5.82 8.31
CA LEU A 57 11.55 -5.60 7.01
C LEU A 57 12.35 -6.82 6.52
N ASP A 58 12.95 -7.59 7.43
CA ASP A 58 13.65 -8.83 7.09
C ASP A 58 12.69 -9.91 6.61
N GLU A 59 11.53 -10.05 7.25
CA GLU A 59 10.45 -10.95 6.82
C GLU A 59 9.93 -10.58 5.43
N MET A 60 9.62 -9.29 5.20
CA MET A 60 9.21 -8.79 3.89
C MET A 60 10.26 -9.08 2.81
N ARG A 61 11.55 -8.89 3.13
CA ARG A 61 12.65 -9.15 2.21
C ARG A 61 12.74 -10.63 1.85
N LYS A 62 12.70 -11.52 2.84
CA LYS A 62 12.80 -12.98 2.64
C LYS A 62 11.68 -13.47 1.73
N ALA A 63 10.45 -13.07 2.02
CA ALA A 63 9.33 -13.55 1.26
C ALA A 63 9.27 -12.96 -0.18
N LYS A 64 9.77 -11.72 -0.38
CA LYS A 64 10.03 -11.20 -1.74
C LYS A 64 11.06 -12.05 -2.51
N GLN A 65 12.09 -12.57 -1.85
CA GLN A 65 13.11 -13.43 -2.47
C GLN A 65 12.58 -14.81 -2.82
N GLU A 66 11.66 -15.34 -2.02
CA GLU A 66 11.05 -16.65 -2.22
C GLU A 66 9.97 -16.67 -3.33
N GLN A 67 9.68 -15.52 -3.95
CA GLN A 67 8.49 -15.31 -4.81
C GLN A 67 7.16 -15.68 -4.14
N ASN A 68 7.19 -15.87 -2.82
CA ASN A 68 5.99 -15.99 -2.02
C ASN A 68 5.34 -14.62 -2.02
N HIS A 69 4.12 -14.54 -2.56
CA HIS A 69 3.32 -13.34 -2.43
C HIS A 69 3.07 -13.12 -0.94
N VAL A 70 3.79 -12.16 -0.35
CA VAL A 70 3.41 -11.63 0.96
C VAL A 70 2.20 -10.77 0.69
N PRO A 71 0.99 -11.18 1.11
CA PRO A 71 -0.09 -10.22 1.10
C PRO A 71 0.36 -9.04 1.97
N PHE A 72 0.23 -7.82 1.44
CA PHE A 72 0.41 -6.61 2.24
C PHE A 72 -0.52 -6.59 3.46
N PHE A 73 -1.61 -7.35 3.36
CA PHE A 73 -2.64 -7.54 4.36
C PHE A 73 -2.34 -8.75 5.23
N ASP A 74 -2.44 -8.58 6.54
CA ASP A 74 -2.46 -9.70 7.48
C ASP A 74 -3.87 -10.32 7.59
N GLU A 75 -4.03 -11.35 8.42
CA GLU A 75 -5.32 -12.02 8.60
C GLU A 75 -6.39 -11.08 9.19
N GLN A 76 -6.00 -10.09 9.99
CA GLN A 76 -6.91 -9.11 10.56
C GLN A 76 -7.34 -8.10 9.51
N ASP A 77 -6.43 -7.65 8.66
CA ASP A 77 -6.74 -6.81 7.50
C ASP A 77 -7.72 -7.50 6.56
N LEU A 78 -7.52 -8.80 6.28
CA LEU A 78 -8.44 -9.60 5.48
C LEU A 78 -9.81 -9.76 6.15
N LYS A 79 -9.86 -9.97 7.47
CA LYS A 79 -11.11 -10.00 8.24
C LYS A 79 -11.83 -8.67 8.19
N ALA A 80 -11.10 -7.56 8.32
CA ALA A 80 -11.66 -6.22 8.27
C ALA A 80 -12.22 -5.88 6.88
N MET A 81 -11.46 -6.18 5.81
CA MET A 81 -11.94 -6.06 4.43
C MET A 81 -13.18 -6.94 4.21
N PHE A 82 -13.12 -8.20 4.62
CA PHE A 82 -14.24 -9.12 4.46
C PHE A 82 -15.50 -8.62 5.16
N ALA A 83 -15.38 -8.16 6.41
CA ALA A 83 -16.49 -7.58 7.16
C ALA A 83 -17.05 -6.31 6.50
N ALA A 84 -16.21 -5.50 5.86
CA ALA A 84 -16.65 -4.33 5.10
C ALA A 84 -17.48 -4.70 3.86
N PHE A 85 -17.26 -5.87 3.26
CA PHE A 85 -18.00 -6.37 2.09
C PHE A 85 -19.20 -7.26 2.42
N ASP A 86 -19.14 -8.00 3.54
CA ASP A 86 -20.24 -8.82 4.05
C ASP A 86 -21.19 -8.01 4.95
N ILE A 87 -21.79 -6.96 4.38
CA ILE A 87 -22.71 -6.03 5.09
C ILE A 87 -23.90 -6.76 5.74
N ARG A 88 -24.24 -7.96 5.24
CA ARG A 88 -25.38 -8.74 5.73
C ARG A 88 -24.98 -9.86 6.70
N GLU A 89 -23.71 -9.95 7.07
CA GLU A 89 -23.15 -10.95 7.99
C GLU A 89 -23.51 -12.40 7.61
N GLN A 90 -23.50 -12.70 6.31
CA GLN A 90 -23.92 -14.00 5.77
C GLN A 90 -22.79 -15.03 5.76
N GLY A 91 -21.56 -14.60 6.03
CA GLY A 91 -20.35 -15.42 5.99
C GLY A 91 -19.82 -15.66 4.58
N TYR A 92 -20.34 -14.96 3.56
CA TYR A 92 -19.85 -15.00 2.19
C TYR A 92 -20.12 -13.67 1.46
N ILE A 93 -19.29 -13.35 0.46
CA ILE A 93 -19.47 -12.21 -0.43
C ILE A 93 -19.72 -12.69 -1.85
N THR A 94 -20.58 -11.98 -2.59
CA THR A 94 -20.85 -12.25 -4.00
C THR A 94 -19.81 -11.58 -4.90
N SER A 95 -19.64 -12.06 -6.14
CA SER A 95 -18.74 -11.43 -7.11
C SER A 95 -19.06 -9.95 -7.35
N VAL A 96 -20.34 -9.58 -7.33
CA VAL A 96 -20.78 -8.18 -7.47
C VAL A 96 -20.29 -7.31 -6.30
N GLN A 97 -20.31 -7.82 -5.07
CA GLN A 97 -19.80 -7.09 -3.89
C GLN A 97 -18.27 -6.95 -3.93
N TYR A 98 -17.57 -7.96 -4.42
CA TYR A 98 -16.12 -7.90 -4.65
C TYR A 98 -15.74 -6.84 -5.70
N ASP A 99 -16.46 -6.80 -6.82
CA ASP A 99 -16.20 -5.84 -7.90
C ASP A 99 -16.45 -4.40 -7.44
N GLN A 100 -17.48 -4.17 -6.62
CA GLN A 100 -17.77 -2.86 -6.02
C GLN A 100 -16.66 -2.36 -5.10
N GLY A 101 -15.91 -3.25 -4.45
CA GLY A 101 -14.74 -2.93 -3.64
C GLY A 101 -13.45 -2.71 -4.42
N SER A 102 -13.38 -3.26 -5.62
CA SER A 102 -12.18 -3.26 -6.47
C SER A 102 -12.08 -2.01 -7.35
N VAL A 103 -13.14 -1.19 -7.41
CA VAL A 103 -13.11 0.08 -8.14
C VAL A 103 -12.52 1.15 -7.22
N PRO A 104 -11.37 1.78 -7.55
CA PRO A 104 -10.86 2.87 -6.75
C PRO A 104 -11.88 4.00 -6.75
N ASN A 105 -12.37 4.34 -5.57
CA ASN A 105 -13.31 5.41 -5.35
C ASN A 105 -12.63 6.72 -5.79
N ARG A 106 -12.97 7.22 -6.99
CA ARG A 106 -12.58 8.56 -7.42
C ARG A 106 -13.39 9.54 -6.59
N LEU A 107 -12.69 10.24 -5.70
CA LEU A 107 -13.07 11.57 -5.24
C LEU A 107 -11.98 12.54 -5.68
#